data_AF-A0A956UY20-F1
#
_entry.id   AF-A0A956UY20-F1
#
_cell.length_a   1.000
_cell.length_b   1.000
_cell.length_c   1.000
_cell.angle_alpha   90.00
_cell.angle_beta   90.00
_cell.angle_gamma   90.00
#
_symmetry.space_group_name_H-M   'P 1'
#
loop_
_entity.id
_entity.type
_entity.pdbx_description
1 polymer ?
#
loop_
_entity_poly.entity_id
_entity_poly.type
_entity_poly.pdbx_seq_one_letter_code
_entity_poly.pdbx_strand_id
1 'polypeptide(L)'
;MPENTATPTLLVINRWLVIILAVLMVVTAALAGNGLFKRGSDPWLITGHQHLGNLIFFVAIAQVAICYALYSQARLRGSVMLTSIGVLILTIAQFGLGYATRENLVNIVGWHIAVGVGLTAVVGVLITQLWQQSAPPKG
;
A
#
# COMPACT_ATOMS: atom_id res chain seq x y z
N MET A 1 19.73 15.92 -26.37
CA MET A 1 18.61 16.13 -25.41
C MET A 1 19.18 15.88 -24.02
N PRO A 2 19.02 16.79 -23.05
CA PRO A 2 19.52 16.56 -21.69
C PRO A 2 18.87 15.31 -21.12
N GLU A 3 19.68 14.43 -20.54
CA GLU A 3 19.21 13.23 -19.85
C GLU A 3 18.36 13.66 -18.65
N ASN A 4 17.08 13.28 -18.64
CA ASN A 4 16.16 13.65 -17.57
C ASN A 4 16.48 12.86 -16.30
N THR A 5 17.33 13.44 -15.44
CA THR A 5 17.76 12.87 -14.15
C THR A 5 16.62 12.73 -13.12
N ALA A 6 15.43 13.29 -13.39
CA ALA A 6 14.26 13.09 -12.54
C ALA A 6 13.70 11.67 -12.61
N THR A 7 13.87 10.97 -13.75
CA THR A 7 13.31 9.63 -13.95
C THR A 7 13.96 8.55 -13.06
N PRO A 8 15.30 8.45 -12.96
CA PRO A 8 15.94 7.52 -12.02
C PRO A 8 15.54 7.80 -10.56
N THR A 9 15.49 9.07 -10.19
CA THR A 9 15.14 9.52 -8.84
C THR A 9 13.71 9.10 -8.46
N LEU A 10 12.75 9.34 -9.35
CA LEU A 10 11.34 9.03 -9.12
C LEU A 10 11.09 7.51 -9.02
N LEU A 11 11.81 6.70 -9.80
CA LEU A 11 11.76 5.24 -9.69
C LEU A 11 12.30 4.77 -8.33
N VAL A 12 13.44 5.30 -7.89
CA VAL A 12 14.03 4.99 -6.56
C VAL A 12 13.07 5.39 -5.45
N ILE A 13 12.46 6.58 -5.53
CA ILE A 13 11.44 7.02 -4.57
C ILE A 13 10.28 6.03 -4.53
N ASN A 14 9.74 5.63 -5.69
CA ASN A 14 8.62 4.68 -5.76
C ASN A 14 8.96 3.34 -5.09
N ARG A 15 10.17 2.82 -5.34
CA ARG A 15 10.65 1.57 -4.75
C ARG A 15 10.68 1.62 -3.23
N TRP A 16 11.25 2.67 -2.66
CA TRP A 16 11.27 2.87 -1.21
C TRP A 16 9.87 3.12 -0.64
N LEU A 17 9.03 3.86 -1.36
CA LEU A 17 7.66 4.14 -0.93
C LEU A 17 6.83 2.86 -0.78
N VAL A 18 6.97 1.90 -1.70
CA VAL A 18 6.26 0.61 -1.61
C VAL A 18 6.83 -0.26 -0.48
N ILE A 19 8.14 -0.21 -0.21
CA ILE A 19 8.74 -0.88 0.97
C ILE A 19 8.17 -0.28 2.26
N ILE A 20 8.12 1.06 2.36
CA ILE A 20 7.54 1.76 3.51
C ILE A 20 6.07 1.35 3.69
N LEU A 21 5.30 1.30 2.61
CA LEU A 21 3.90 0.84 2.64
C LEU A 21 3.78 -0.56 3.24
N ALA A 22 4.60 -1.52 2.78
CA ALA A 22 4.61 -2.88 3.32
C ALA A 22 4.96 -2.92 4.81
N VAL A 23 5.97 -2.18 5.25
CA VAL A 23 6.36 -2.08 6.66
C VAL A 23 5.23 -1.50 7.50
N LEU A 24 4.62 -0.40 7.04
CA LEU A 24 3.49 0.23 7.72
C LEU A 24 2.31 -0.73 7.86
N MET A 25 2.01 -1.54 6.84
CA MET A 25 0.94 -2.55 6.91
C MET A 25 1.21 -3.59 8.01
N VAL A 26 2.45 -4.09 8.12
CA VAL A 26 2.84 -5.04 9.18
C VAL A 26 2.70 -4.42 10.57
N VAL A 27 3.19 -3.19 10.74
CA VAL A 27 3.05 -2.46 12.02
C VAL A 27 1.57 -2.26 12.37
N THR A 28 0.76 -1.86 11.39
CA THR A 28 -0.68 -1.59 11.57
C THR A 28 -1.44 -2.87 11.94
N ALA A 29 -1.08 -4.01 11.35
CA ALA A 29 -1.62 -5.32 11.70
C ALA A 29 -1.20 -5.75 13.12
N ALA A 30 0.06 -5.52 13.51
CA ALA A 30 0.54 -5.81 14.85
C ALA A 30 -0.17 -4.96 15.93
N LEU A 31 -0.40 -3.67 15.66
CA LEU A 31 -1.15 -2.79 16.56
C LEU A 31 -2.59 -3.26 16.75
N ALA A 32 -3.30 -3.57 15.66
CA ALA A 32 -4.67 -4.10 15.73
C ALA A 32 -4.73 -5.45 16.45
N GLY A 33 -3.83 -6.38 16.12
CA GLY A 33 -3.76 -7.68 16.78
C GLY A 33 -3.54 -7.53 18.28
N ASN A 34 -2.53 -6.76 18.69
CA ASN A 34 -2.28 -6.52 20.12
C ASN A 34 -3.45 -5.79 20.80
N GLY A 35 -4.05 -4.79 20.16
CA GLY A 35 -5.19 -4.05 20.70
C GLY A 35 -6.44 -4.93 20.91
N LEU A 36 -6.69 -5.88 19.99
CA LEU A 36 -7.80 -6.82 20.10
C LEU A 36 -7.57 -7.88 21.18
N PHE A 37 -6.35 -8.41 21.31
CA PHE A 37 -6.02 -9.48 22.26
C PHE A 37 -5.69 -8.99 23.67
N LYS A 38 -5.19 -7.77 23.85
CA LYS A 38 -4.86 -7.19 25.18
C LYS A 38 -5.96 -6.32 25.78
N ARG A 39 -7.22 -6.59 25.41
CA ARG A 39 -8.46 -5.88 25.80
C ARG A 39 -8.33 -5.13 27.14
N GLY A 40 -8.15 -3.80 27.06
CA GLY A 40 -8.25 -2.88 28.20
C GLY A 40 -6.95 -2.26 28.71
N SER A 41 -5.77 -2.70 28.27
CA SER A 41 -4.50 -2.16 28.79
C SER A 41 -4.00 -0.89 28.09
N ASP A 42 -4.31 -0.69 26.81
CA ASP A 42 -3.74 0.42 26.02
C ASP A 42 -4.66 0.90 24.87
N PRO A 43 -5.50 1.93 25.09
CA PRO A 43 -6.38 2.50 24.04
C PRO A 43 -5.62 2.99 22.80
N TRP A 44 -4.36 3.39 22.97
CA TRP A 44 -3.52 3.91 21.90
C TRP A 44 -3.25 2.88 20.80
N LEU A 45 -3.30 1.56 21.08
CA LEU A 45 -3.04 0.53 20.07
C LEU A 45 -4.07 0.59 18.93
N ILE A 46 -5.34 0.80 19.27
CA ILE A 46 -6.42 0.90 18.29
C ILE A 46 -6.41 2.27 17.61
N THR A 47 -6.21 3.36 18.37
CA THR A 47 -6.12 4.71 17.79
C THR A 47 -4.91 4.85 16.86
N GLY A 48 -3.76 4.30 17.24
CA GLY A 48 -2.54 4.25 16.44
C GLY A 48 -2.71 3.42 15.17
N HIS A 49 -3.37 2.26 15.27
CA HIS A 49 -3.77 1.47 14.10
C HIS A 49 -4.61 2.31 13.11
N GLN A 50 -5.58 3.09 13.59
CA GLN A 50 -6.41 3.94 12.74
C GLN A 50 -5.61 5.07 12.09
N HIS A 51 -4.74 5.75 12.83
CA HIS A 51 -3.88 6.80 12.27
C HIS A 51 -2.91 6.26 11.22
N LEU A 52 -2.30 5.09 11.45
CA LEU A 52 -1.46 4.44 10.45
C LEU A 52 -2.27 3.98 9.24
N GLY A 53 -3.50 3.51 9.42
CA GLY A 53 -4.41 3.21 8.31
C GLY A 53 -4.65 4.42 7.39
N ASN A 54 -4.84 5.61 7.96
CA ASN A 54 -4.96 6.85 7.19
C ASN A 54 -3.66 7.19 6.44
N LEU A 55 -2.51 7.02 7.09
CA LEU A 55 -1.21 7.24 6.45
C LEU A 55 -0.99 6.28 5.27
N ILE A 56 -1.26 4.99 5.44
CA ILE A 56 -1.18 3.97 4.39
C ILE A 56 -2.05 4.35 3.19
N PHE A 57 -3.27 4.85 3.43
CA PHE A 57 -4.17 5.31 2.38
C PHE A 57 -3.55 6.43 1.52
N PHE A 58 -3.00 7.47 2.16
CA PHE A 58 -2.34 8.56 1.44
C PHE A 58 -1.06 8.10 0.73
N VAL A 59 -0.28 7.22 1.36
CA VAL A 59 0.92 6.63 0.75
C VAL A 59 0.54 5.83 -0.50
N ALA A 60 -0.55 5.05 -0.48
CA ALA A 60 -1.02 4.31 -1.65
C ALA A 60 -1.45 5.23 -2.81
N ILE A 61 -2.12 6.36 -2.51
CA ILE A 61 -2.47 7.37 -3.53
C ILE A 61 -1.20 7.96 -4.16
N ALA A 62 -0.23 8.37 -3.33
CA ALA A 62 1.04 8.92 -3.81
C ALA A 62 1.80 7.89 -4.66
N GLN A 63 1.81 6.62 -4.24
CA GLN A 63 2.42 5.51 -4.95
C GLN A 63 1.81 5.34 -6.35
N VAL A 64 0.49 5.30 -6.47
CA VAL A 64 -0.19 5.23 -7.78
C VAL A 64 0.11 6.46 -8.64
N ALA A 65 0.12 7.67 -8.06
CA ALA A 65 0.43 8.89 -8.80
C ALA A 65 1.86 8.84 -9.39
N ILE A 66 2.83 8.35 -8.62
CA ILE A 66 4.21 8.15 -9.09
C ILE A 66 4.26 7.08 -10.19
N CYS A 67 3.57 5.95 -10.01
CA CYS A 67 3.46 4.92 -11.04
C CYS A 67 2.86 5.46 -12.33
N TYR A 68 1.79 6.25 -12.24
CA TYR A 68 1.16 6.87 -13.40
C TYR A 68 2.12 7.83 -14.13
N ALA A 69 2.84 8.67 -13.39
CA ALA A 69 3.83 9.60 -13.96
C ALA A 69 4.98 8.87 -14.67
N LEU A 70 5.47 7.76 -14.12
CA LEU A 70 6.50 6.94 -14.77
C LEU A 70 5.94 6.15 -15.97
N TYR A 71 4.69 5.68 -15.88
CA TYR A 71 4.01 4.98 -16.97
C TYR A 71 3.73 5.89 -18.17
N SER A 72 3.25 7.12 -17.95
CA SER A 72 2.99 8.10 -19.02
C SER A 72 4.25 8.53 -19.77
N GLN A 73 5.42 8.38 -19.14
CA GLN A 73 6.74 8.59 -19.75
C GLN A 73 7.32 7.32 -20.41
N ALA A 74 6.52 6.25 -20.55
CA ALA A 74 6.95 4.92 -21.03
C ALA A 74 8.11 4.31 -20.23
N ARG A 75 8.24 4.64 -18.94
CA ARG A 75 9.30 4.14 -18.05
C ARG A 75 8.87 2.96 -17.20
N LEU A 76 7.56 2.69 -17.09
CA LEU A 76 7.01 1.48 -16.48
C LEU A 76 6.27 0.62 -17.50
N ARG A 77 6.30 -0.69 -17.28
CA ARG A 77 5.42 -1.64 -17.96
C ARG A 77 3.98 -1.46 -17.46
N GLY A 78 3.01 -1.64 -18.35
CA GLY A 78 1.59 -1.58 -17.99
C GLY A 78 1.18 -2.55 -16.87
N SER A 79 1.86 -3.71 -16.76
CA SER A 79 1.64 -4.65 -15.66
C SER A 79 1.94 -4.05 -14.28
N VAL A 80 2.98 -3.21 -14.15
CA VAL A 80 3.33 -2.52 -12.90
C VAL A 80 2.25 -1.49 -12.53
N MET A 81 1.77 -0.76 -13.54
CA MET A 81 0.66 0.19 -13.35
C MET A 81 -0.62 -0.53 -12.90
N LEU A 82 -0.95 -1.66 -13.53
CA LEU A 82 -2.13 -2.45 -13.16
C LEU A 82 -2.03 -3.00 -11.73
N THR A 83 -0.87 -3.52 -11.34
CA THR A 83 -0.64 -3.99 -9.96
C THR A 83 -0.73 -2.82 -8.96
N SER A 84 -0.20 -1.64 -9.30
CA SER A 84 -0.29 -0.42 -8.49
C SER A 84 -1.75 0.04 -8.31
N ILE A 85 -2.57 0.00 -9.36
CA ILE A 85 -4.02 0.25 -9.26
C ILE A 85 -4.68 -0.78 -8.32
N GLY A 86 -4.30 -2.05 -8.44
CA GLY A 86 -4.77 -3.11 -7.54
C GLY A 86 -4.46 -2.83 -6.07
N VAL A 87 -3.26 -2.35 -5.76
CA VAL A 87 -2.88 -1.88 -4.41
C VAL A 87 -3.83 -0.79 -3.93
N LEU A 88 -4.13 0.22 -4.75
CA LEU A 88 -5.02 1.31 -4.36
C LEU A 88 -6.46 0.84 -4.12
N ILE A 89 -7.02 0.01 -5.00
CA ILE A 89 -8.39 -0.52 -4.85
C ILE A 89 -8.50 -1.31 -3.54
N LEU A 90 -7.55 -2.21 -3.27
CA LEU A 90 -7.53 -3.00 -2.04
C LEU A 90 -7.31 -2.11 -0.81
N THR A 91 -6.51 -1.04 -0.93
CA THR A 91 -6.32 -0.07 0.17
C THR A 91 -7.60 0.71 0.46
N ILE A 92 -8.35 1.14 -0.57
CA ILE A 92 -9.67 1.79 -0.41
C ILE A 92 -10.64 0.83 0.30
N ALA A 93 -10.71 -0.42 -0.14
CA ALA A 93 -11.55 -1.44 0.47
C ALA A 93 -11.16 -1.67 1.94
N GLN A 94 -9.86 -1.80 2.23
CA GLN A 94 -9.33 -1.99 3.57
C GLN A 94 -9.66 -0.81 4.49
N PHE A 95 -9.49 0.42 3.98
CA PHE A 95 -9.79 1.66 4.67
C PHE A 95 -11.29 1.73 5.03
N GLY A 96 -12.17 1.52 4.04
CA GLY A 96 -13.62 1.52 4.26
C GLY A 96 -14.08 0.47 5.26
N LEU A 97 -13.59 -0.78 5.14
CA LEU A 97 -13.87 -1.84 6.10
C LEU A 97 -13.38 -1.47 7.50
N GLY A 98 -12.21 -0.86 7.62
CA GLY A 98 -11.66 -0.41 8.90
C GLY A 98 -12.58 0.55 9.64
N TYR A 99 -13.19 1.51 8.95
CA TYR A 99 -14.19 2.39 9.56
C TYR A 99 -15.49 1.65 9.89
N ALA A 100 -15.94 0.75 9.02
CA ALA A 100 -17.18 0.00 9.23
C ALA A 100 -17.11 -0.98 10.42
N THR A 101 -15.92 -1.46 10.80
CA THR A 101 -15.77 -2.31 12.02
C THR A 101 -16.17 -1.61 13.32
N ARG A 102 -16.28 -0.28 13.34
CA ARG A 102 -16.75 0.49 14.50
C ARG A 102 -18.22 0.23 14.84
N GLU A 103 -19.02 -0.10 13.83
CA GLU A 103 -20.47 -0.30 13.96
C GLU A 103 -20.85 -1.78 13.98
N ASN A 104 -20.10 -2.64 13.28
CA ASN A 104 -20.39 -4.06 13.20
C ASN A 104 -19.11 -4.91 13.15
N LEU A 105 -18.42 -5.00 14.29
CA LEU A 105 -17.12 -5.66 14.40
C LEU A 105 -17.16 -7.14 13.99
N VAL A 106 -18.15 -7.91 14.46
CA VAL A 106 -18.18 -9.38 14.33
C VAL A 106 -18.32 -9.83 12.87
N ASN A 107 -19.12 -9.14 12.06
CA ASN A 107 -19.36 -9.53 10.67
C ASN A 107 -18.30 -8.97 9.70
N ILE A 108 -17.64 -7.87 10.06
CA ILE A 108 -16.78 -7.12 9.14
C ILE A 108 -15.29 -7.43 9.36
N VAL A 109 -14.88 -7.82 10.57
CA VAL A 109 -13.46 -8.06 10.88
C VAL A 109 -12.85 -9.16 10.00
N GLY A 110 -13.61 -10.21 9.67
CA GLY A 110 -13.13 -11.28 8.79
C GLY A 110 -12.80 -10.78 7.39
N TRP A 111 -13.67 -9.93 6.82
CA TRP A 111 -13.42 -9.28 5.53
C TRP A 111 -12.24 -8.32 5.59
N HIS A 112 -12.12 -7.55 6.67
CA HIS A 112 -10.98 -6.64 6.87
C HIS A 112 -9.65 -7.39 6.97
N ILE A 113 -9.61 -8.55 7.63
CA ILE A 113 -8.40 -9.39 7.67
C ILE A 113 -8.10 -9.96 6.29
N ALA A 114 -9.09 -10.51 5.59
CA ALA A 114 -8.91 -11.12 4.28
C ALA A 114 -8.40 -10.12 3.23
N VAL A 115 -9.00 -8.92 3.18
CA VAL A 115 -8.54 -7.84 2.28
C VAL A 115 -7.13 -7.38 2.66
N GLY A 116 -6.80 -7.30 3.95
CA GLY A 116 -5.44 -6.98 4.41
C GLY A 116 -4.39 -7.99 3.94
N VAL A 117 -4.69 -9.29 3.98
CA VAL A 117 -3.81 -10.34 3.45
C VAL A 117 -3.65 -10.22 1.94
N GLY A 118 -4.76 -10.04 1.22
CA GLY A 118 -4.74 -9.83 -0.23
C GLY A 118 -3.91 -8.61 -0.64
N LEU A 119 -4.10 -7.48 0.05
CA LEU A 119 -3.31 -6.26 -0.14
C LEU A 119 -1.82 -6.53 0.09
N THR A 120 -1.46 -7.28 1.13
CA THR A 120 -0.06 -7.62 1.42
C THR A 120 0.57 -8.41 0.27
N ALA A 121 -0.15 -9.39 -0.27
CA ALA A 121 0.31 -10.18 -1.40
C ALA A 121 0.52 -9.32 -2.65
N VAL A 122 -0.44 -8.45 -2.99
CA VAL A 122 -0.34 -7.57 -4.17
C VAL A 122 0.80 -6.56 -4.01
N VAL A 123 1.01 -6.02 -2.80
CA VAL A 123 2.16 -5.15 -2.50
C VAL A 123 3.48 -5.92 -2.68
N GLY A 124 3.58 -7.17 -2.23
CA GLY A 124 4.76 -8.02 -2.46
C GLY A 124 5.07 -8.24 -3.95
N VAL A 125 4.02 -8.44 -4.77
CA VAL A 125 4.15 -8.52 -6.23
C VAL A 125 4.68 -7.20 -6.79
N LEU A 126 4.13 -6.06 -6.36
CA LEU A 126 4.55 -4.74 -6.83
C LEU A 126 6.02 -4.45 -6.51
N ILE A 127 6.48 -4.78 -5.29
CA ILE A 127 7.90 -4.67 -4.89
C ILE A 127 8.78 -5.44 -5.86
N THR A 128 8.42 -6.70 -6.11
CA THR A 128 9.18 -7.59 -7.01
C THR A 128 9.25 -7.03 -8.42
N GLN A 129 8.12 -6.56 -8.95
CA GLN A 129 8.05 -5.96 -10.29
C GLN A 129 8.90 -4.68 -10.41
N LEU A 130 8.88 -3.81 -9.40
CA LEU A 130 9.67 -2.58 -9.39
C LEU A 130 11.17 -2.84 -9.31
N TRP A 131 11.59 -3.94 -8.66
CA TRP A 131 13.00 -4.33 -8.60
C TRP A 131 13.49 -5.11 -9.82
N GLN A 132 12.62 -5.88 -10.46
CA GLN A 132 12.91 -6.58 -11.71
C GLN A 132 12.79 -5.67 -12.95
N GLN A 133 12.43 -4.40 -12.76
CA GLN A 133 12.39 -3.43 -13.84
C GLN A 133 13.81 -3.10 -14.33
N SER A 134 14.25 -3.86 -15.33
CA SER A 134 15.26 -3.44 -16.29
C SER A 134 14.64 -2.45 -17.28
N ALA A 135 15.43 -1.50 -17.80
CA ALA A 135 15.02 -0.40 -18.69
C ALA A 135 13.88 -0.78 -19.67
N PRO A 136 12.97 0.17 -20.01
CA PRO A 136 11.73 -0.14 -20.71
C PRO A 136 12.00 -0.88 -22.03
N PRO A 137 11.19 -1.89 -22.37
CA PRO A 137 11.27 -2.51 -23.69
C PRO A 137 11.03 -1.43 -24.74
N LYS A 138 11.89 -1.40 -25.77
CA LYS A 138 11.68 -0.55 -26.94
C LYS A 138 10.39 -1.03 -27.61
N GLY A 139 9.33 -0.24 -27.45
CA GLY A 139 8.17 -0.29 -28.35
C GLY A 139 8.55 0.27 -29.71
#